data_AF-A0A3D5WGK5-F1
#
_entry.id   AF-A0A3D5WGK5-F1
#
_cell.length_a   1.000
_cell.length_b   1.000
_cell.length_c   1.000
_cell.angle_alpha   90.00
_cell.angle_beta   90.00
_cell.angle_gamma   90.00
#
_symmetry.space_group_name_H-M   'P 1'
#
loop_
_entity.id
_entity.type
_entity.pdbx_description
1 polymer ?
#
loop_
_entity_poly.entity_id
_entity_poly.type
_entity_poly.pdbx_seq_one_letter_code
_entity_poly.pdbx_strand_id
1 'polypeptide(L)'
;MSKLKDKRISRGRDKNKVLFPVAPVKSELPGTYINVLADIKEKIASARLRTVLSANTELVLLYWEIGKSILQKQTEEGWGTKVIDRLSHDLGEAFPDMKGFSPRNLKYMRSFAEAWLDRSVVQRVVAQIPWRSNLALLDKLKSIEERLWYAERTLEFGWSQPVLIFQIESRLHERTGKAVTNFQTTLPPADSDMATQIFKDPYVFDFLGTADFRRETELEQQLILLRQFM
;
A
#
# COMPACT_ATOMS: atom_id res chain seq x y z
N MET A 1 66.86 41.18 14.06
CA MET A 1 65.44 41.54 13.90
C MET A 1 64.82 40.73 12.78
N SER A 2 63.66 40.09 13.05
CA SER A 2 62.63 39.66 12.08
C SER A 2 62.95 38.49 11.13
N LYS A 3 62.20 37.39 11.03
CA LYS A 3 60.98 36.86 11.68
C LYS A 3 60.94 35.35 11.37
N LEU A 4 60.67 34.52 12.37
CA LEU A 4 60.33 33.11 12.21
C LEU A 4 59.05 32.97 11.37
N LYS A 5 59.10 32.21 10.26
CA LYS A 5 57.89 31.73 9.56
C LYS A 5 57.53 30.36 10.12
N ASP A 6 56.50 30.36 10.93
CA ASP A 6 55.80 29.22 11.50
C ASP A 6 55.36 28.24 10.39
N LYS A 7 55.98 27.06 10.35
CA LYS A 7 55.72 26.00 9.37
C LYS A 7 54.55 25.16 9.88
N ARG A 8 53.32 25.63 9.68
CA ARG A 8 52.11 24.87 10.00
C ARG A 8 52.13 23.53 9.29
N ILE A 9 52.28 22.45 10.06
CA ILE A 9 52.16 21.07 9.60
C ILE A 9 50.68 20.85 9.27
N SER A 10 50.33 20.93 7.99
CA SER A 10 49.05 20.45 7.48
C SER A 10 49.03 18.93 7.63
N ARG A 11 48.44 18.43 8.72
CA ARG A 11 47.99 17.04 8.85
C ARG A 11 46.71 16.86 8.03
N GLY A 12 46.83 17.01 6.72
CA GLY A 12 45.83 16.49 5.80
C GLY A 12 45.85 14.97 5.96
N ARG A 13 44.80 14.41 6.57
CA ARG A 13 44.52 12.98 6.50
C ARG A 13 44.51 12.62 5.01
N ASP A 14 45.49 11.85 4.58
CA ASP A 14 45.42 11.08 3.35
C ASP A 14 44.27 10.08 3.55
N LYS A 15 43.06 10.50 3.19
CA LYS A 15 41.91 9.61 3.17
C LYS A 15 42.19 8.66 2.02
N ASN A 16 42.78 7.51 2.38
CA ASN A 16 42.87 6.33 1.56
C ASN A 16 41.61 6.27 0.70
N LYS A 17 41.73 6.52 -0.60
CA LYS A 17 40.60 6.53 -1.54
C LYS A 17 39.89 5.21 -1.34
N VAL A 18 38.70 5.25 -0.75
CA VAL A 18 37.80 4.09 -0.72
C VAL A 18 37.40 3.88 -2.18
N LEU A 19 38.19 3.10 -2.90
CA LEU A 19 37.88 2.62 -4.22
C LEU A 19 36.75 1.62 -4.02
N PHE A 20 35.52 2.06 -4.25
CA PHE A 20 34.45 1.12 -4.51
C PHE A 20 34.84 0.37 -5.79
N PRO A 21 35.07 -0.95 -5.75
CA PRO A 21 35.38 -1.69 -6.95
C PRO A 21 34.21 -1.52 -7.93
N VAL A 22 34.53 -1.07 -9.14
CA VAL A 22 33.54 -0.98 -10.22
C VAL A 22 33.10 -2.41 -10.52
N ALA A 23 31.78 -2.63 -10.59
CA ALA A 23 31.24 -3.94 -10.89
C ALA A 23 31.79 -4.45 -12.24
N PRO A 24 32.23 -5.72 -12.32
CA PRO A 24 32.76 -6.30 -13.56
C PRO A 24 31.71 -6.25 -14.68
N VAL A 25 32.18 -6.19 -15.91
CA VAL A 25 31.30 -6.10 -17.07
C VAL A 25 30.55 -7.42 -17.21
N LYS A 26 29.27 -7.41 -17.62
CA LYS A 26 28.45 -8.63 -17.70
C LYS A 26 29.08 -9.75 -18.55
N SER A 27 29.90 -9.38 -19.54
CA SER A 27 30.66 -10.31 -20.41
C SER A 27 31.79 -11.05 -19.70
N GLU A 28 32.24 -10.55 -18.54
CA GLU A 28 33.31 -11.15 -17.72
C GLU A 28 32.76 -12.12 -16.68
N LEU A 29 31.44 -12.25 -16.58
CA LEU A 29 30.77 -13.08 -15.58
C LEU A 29 30.48 -14.49 -16.13
N PRO A 30 30.45 -15.51 -15.26
CA PRO A 30 30.10 -16.86 -15.67
C PRO A 30 28.73 -16.91 -16.36
N GLY A 31 28.55 -17.83 -17.31
CA GLY A 31 27.26 -17.98 -18.02
C GLY A 31 26.07 -18.24 -17.09
N THR A 32 26.31 -18.76 -15.88
CA THR A 32 25.29 -18.98 -14.83
C THR A 32 24.85 -17.69 -14.12
N TYR A 33 25.62 -16.60 -14.20
CA TYR A 33 25.32 -15.34 -13.52
C TYR A 33 23.97 -14.75 -13.93
N ILE A 34 23.61 -14.84 -15.23
CA ILE A 34 22.33 -14.32 -15.73
C ILE A 34 21.16 -15.03 -15.04
N ASN A 35 21.24 -16.34 -14.85
CA ASN A 35 20.21 -17.14 -14.20
C ASN A 35 20.12 -16.82 -12.70
N VAL A 36 21.27 -16.69 -12.02
CA VAL A 36 21.32 -16.30 -10.60
C VAL A 36 20.77 -14.89 -10.39
N LEU A 37 21.12 -13.94 -11.28
CA LEU A 37 20.59 -12.58 -11.24
C LEU A 37 19.07 -12.55 -11.46
N ALA A 38 18.55 -13.38 -12.37
CA ALA A 38 17.12 -13.49 -12.61
C ALA A 38 16.38 -14.04 -11.38
N ASP A 39 16.88 -15.13 -10.79
CA ASP A 39 16.33 -15.73 -9.56
C ASP A 39 16.35 -14.76 -8.37
N ILE A 40 17.44 -14.04 -8.17
CA ILE A 40 17.53 -13.02 -7.10
C ILE A 40 16.52 -11.90 -7.35
N LYS A 41 16.37 -11.41 -8.59
CA LYS A 41 15.39 -10.38 -8.93
C LYS A 41 13.96 -10.84 -8.67
N GLU A 42 13.64 -12.08 -9.03
CA GLU A 42 12.33 -12.68 -8.77
C GLU A 42 12.05 -12.78 -7.27
N LYS A 43 13.01 -13.31 -6.49
CA LYS A 43 12.90 -13.38 -5.02
C LYS A 43 12.68 -12.01 -4.39
N ILE A 44 13.40 -10.99 -4.85
CA ILE A 44 13.22 -9.60 -4.39
C ILE A 44 11.81 -9.11 -4.75
N ALA A 45 11.36 -9.31 -5.99
CA ALA A 45 10.03 -8.90 -6.44
C ALA A 45 8.92 -9.57 -5.61
N SER A 46 8.99 -10.87 -5.40
CA SER A 46 8.02 -11.61 -4.58
C SER A 46 8.04 -11.18 -3.11
N ALA A 47 9.22 -10.94 -2.53
CA ALA A 47 9.33 -10.45 -1.15
C ALA A 47 8.71 -9.06 -0.98
N ARG A 48 8.95 -8.15 -1.94
CA ARG A 48 8.31 -6.83 -1.97
C ARG A 48 6.81 -6.96 -2.07
N LEU A 49 6.29 -7.79 -2.99
CA LEU A 49 4.86 -8.00 -3.15
C LEU A 49 4.21 -8.48 -1.84
N ARG A 50 4.77 -9.53 -1.20
CA ARG A 50 4.26 -10.03 0.09
C ARG A 50 4.25 -8.95 1.18
N THR A 51 5.28 -8.11 1.21
CA THR A 51 5.37 -7.01 2.18
C THR A 51 4.25 -5.99 1.97
N VAL A 52 4.02 -5.57 0.73
CA VAL A 52 2.97 -4.59 0.42
C VAL A 52 1.57 -5.19 0.65
N LEU A 53 1.34 -6.45 0.30
CA LEU A 53 0.09 -7.15 0.59
C LEU A 53 -0.18 -7.22 2.11
N SER A 54 0.82 -7.58 2.90
CA SER A 54 0.71 -7.58 4.36
C SER A 54 0.40 -6.20 4.91
N ALA A 55 1.05 -5.15 4.38
CA ALA A 55 0.79 -3.78 4.78
C ALA A 55 -0.64 -3.33 4.41
N ASN A 56 -1.16 -3.73 3.25
CA ASN A 56 -2.56 -3.50 2.88
C ASN A 56 -3.52 -4.16 3.89
N THR A 57 -3.27 -5.41 4.25
CA THR A 57 -4.10 -6.13 5.24
C THR A 57 -4.13 -5.41 6.58
N GLU A 58 -2.97 -5.05 7.12
CA GLU A 58 -2.88 -4.31 8.39
C GLU A 58 -3.57 -2.94 8.32
N LEU A 59 -3.39 -2.22 7.21
CA LEU A 59 -4.05 -0.93 6.98
C LEU A 59 -5.58 -1.05 6.97
N VAL A 60 -6.13 -2.02 6.25
CA VAL A 60 -7.59 -2.20 6.16
C VAL A 60 -8.17 -2.70 7.48
N LEU A 61 -7.45 -3.55 8.22
CA LEU A 61 -7.84 -3.95 9.57
C LEU A 61 -7.85 -2.77 10.54
N LEU A 62 -6.81 -1.92 10.52
CA LEU A 62 -6.75 -0.69 11.31
C LEU A 62 -7.96 0.22 11.01
N TYR A 63 -8.28 0.41 9.73
CA TYR A 63 -9.44 1.21 9.33
C TYR A 63 -10.77 0.64 9.84
N TRP A 64 -10.90 -0.69 9.86
CA TRP A 64 -12.06 -1.34 10.47
C TRP A 64 -12.12 -1.13 11.99
N GLU A 65 -11.00 -1.25 12.69
CA GLU A 65 -10.92 -1.05 14.15
C GLU A 65 -11.21 0.40 14.56
N ILE A 66 -10.73 1.38 13.78
CA ILE A 66 -11.08 2.80 13.94
C ILE A 66 -12.59 3.00 13.76
N GLY A 67 -13.15 2.43 12.68
CA GLY A 67 -14.58 2.50 12.42
C GLY A 67 -15.44 1.95 13.55
N LYS A 68 -15.03 0.79 14.10
CA LYS A 68 -15.68 0.18 15.27
C LYS A 68 -15.62 1.07 16.50
N SER A 69 -14.45 1.66 16.76
CA SER A 69 -14.26 2.57 17.90
C SER A 69 -15.17 3.79 17.80
N ILE A 70 -15.32 4.36 16.59
CA ILE A 70 -16.26 5.44 16.32
C ILE A 70 -17.70 4.98 16.60
N LEU A 71 -18.14 3.85 16.02
CA LEU A 71 -19.50 3.33 16.20
C LEU A 71 -19.85 3.11 17.68
N GLN A 72 -18.94 2.47 18.43
CA GLN A 72 -19.12 2.22 19.86
C GLN A 72 -19.36 3.53 20.62
N LYS A 73 -18.56 4.57 20.35
CA LYS A 73 -18.71 5.87 21.00
C LYS A 73 -19.94 6.65 20.53
N GLN A 74 -20.42 6.45 19.30
CA GLN A 74 -21.72 6.97 18.89
C GLN A 74 -22.87 6.36 19.70
N THR A 75 -22.80 5.07 20.00
CA THR A 75 -23.83 4.37 20.79
C THR A 75 -23.76 4.71 22.28
N GLU A 76 -22.56 4.75 22.88
CA GLU A 76 -22.38 4.98 24.32
C GLU A 76 -22.54 6.45 24.72
N GLU A 77 -22.06 7.38 23.89
CA GLU A 77 -21.89 8.79 24.26
C GLU A 77 -22.58 9.76 23.29
N GLY A 78 -23.27 9.26 22.26
CA GLY A 78 -24.01 10.08 21.30
C GLY A 78 -23.12 10.93 20.39
N TRP A 79 -21.89 10.47 20.10
CA TRP A 79 -20.95 11.20 19.24
C TRP A 79 -21.56 11.55 17.88
N GLY A 80 -21.70 12.86 17.62
CA GLY A 80 -22.14 13.40 16.34
C GLY A 80 -21.00 13.63 15.34
N THR A 81 -21.35 14.18 14.18
CA THR A 81 -20.40 14.50 13.09
C THR A 81 -19.23 15.39 13.51
N LYS A 82 -19.44 16.30 14.48
CA LYS A 82 -18.39 17.20 14.99
C LYS A 82 -17.20 16.46 15.61
N VAL A 83 -17.43 15.28 16.20
CA VAL A 83 -16.35 14.50 16.80
C VAL A 83 -15.48 13.87 15.72
N ILE A 84 -16.06 13.47 14.60
CA ILE A 84 -15.29 12.96 13.45
C ILE A 84 -14.36 14.04 12.89
N ASP A 85 -14.84 15.30 12.82
CA ASP A 85 -14.02 16.41 12.36
C ASP A 85 -12.86 16.69 13.33
N ARG A 86 -13.09 16.59 14.65
CA ARG A 86 -12.05 16.70 15.68
C ARG A 86 -11.03 15.55 15.59
N LEU A 87 -11.48 14.30 15.47
CA LEU A 87 -10.61 13.14 15.29
C LEU A 87 -9.72 13.29 14.05
N SER A 88 -10.29 13.77 12.95
CA SER A 88 -9.54 13.99 11.72
C SER A 88 -8.39 14.99 11.93
N HIS A 89 -8.67 16.09 12.61
CA HIS A 89 -7.66 17.09 12.96
C HIS A 89 -6.56 16.48 13.84
N ASP A 90 -6.94 15.89 14.97
CA ASP A 90 -5.99 15.42 15.98
C ASP A 90 -5.15 14.23 15.47
N LEU A 91 -5.74 13.34 14.65
CA LEU A 91 -4.99 12.27 13.97
C LEU A 91 -4.06 12.81 12.89
N GLY A 92 -4.47 13.87 12.18
CA GLY A 92 -3.62 14.54 11.19
C GLY A 92 -2.42 15.22 11.83
N GLU A 93 -2.57 15.80 13.03
CA GLU A 93 -1.44 16.37 13.79
C GLU A 93 -0.52 15.27 14.34
N ALA A 94 -1.08 14.17 14.84
CA ALA A 94 -0.30 13.06 15.40
C ALA A 94 0.44 12.24 14.32
N PHE A 95 -0.13 12.12 13.12
CA PHE A 95 0.39 11.31 12.02
C PHE A 95 0.39 12.11 10.70
N PRO A 96 1.26 13.12 10.56
CA PRO A 96 1.23 14.06 9.43
C PRO A 96 1.51 13.39 8.08
N ASP A 97 2.25 12.29 8.06
CA ASP A 97 2.55 11.53 6.85
C ASP A 97 1.37 10.66 6.37
N MET A 98 0.36 10.47 7.23
CA MET A 98 -0.79 9.62 6.95
C MET A 98 -1.99 10.43 6.43
N LYS A 99 -2.16 10.49 5.11
CA LYS A 99 -3.29 11.20 4.47
C LYS A 99 -4.62 10.44 4.57
N GLY A 100 -4.60 9.26 5.21
CA GLY A 100 -5.75 8.39 5.45
C GLY A 100 -6.80 8.94 6.41
N PHE A 101 -6.53 9.98 7.19
CA PHE A 101 -7.40 10.40 8.29
C PHE A 101 -8.29 11.61 8.00
N SER A 102 -8.61 11.90 6.74
CA SER A 102 -9.59 12.94 6.41
C SER A 102 -10.98 12.66 7.02
N PRO A 103 -11.84 13.67 7.27
CA PRO A 103 -13.14 13.45 7.89
C PRO A 103 -14.04 12.55 7.02
N ARG A 104 -13.90 12.66 5.70
CA ARG A 104 -14.58 11.78 4.75
C ARG A 104 -14.13 10.33 4.91
N ASN A 105 -12.82 10.08 5.02
CA ASN A 105 -12.32 8.72 5.14
C ASN A 105 -12.67 8.10 6.51
N LEU A 106 -12.68 8.88 7.60
CA LEU A 106 -13.18 8.41 8.90
C LEU A 106 -14.67 8.03 8.86
N LYS A 107 -15.51 8.77 8.12
CA LYS A 107 -16.90 8.38 7.86
C LYS A 107 -16.98 7.04 7.11
N TYR A 108 -16.10 6.83 6.14
CA TYR A 108 -16.00 5.55 5.44
C TYR A 108 -15.52 4.42 6.34
N MET A 109 -14.52 4.63 7.19
CA MET A 109 -14.07 3.66 8.18
C MET A 109 -15.23 3.22 9.08
N ARG A 110 -16.02 4.18 9.56
CA ARG A 110 -17.25 3.91 10.32
C ARG A 110 -18.25 3.07 9.52
N SER A 111 -18.61 3.49 8.31
CA SER A 111 -19.54 2.74 7.45
C SER A 111 -19.00 1.35 7.08
N PHE A 112 -17.68 1.19 6.97
CA PHE A 112 -17.02 -0.08 6.73
C PHE A 112 -17.17 -1.02 7.92
N ALA A 113 -16.95 -0.52 9.14
CA ALA A 113 -17.18 -1.30 10.35
C ALA A 113 -18.65 -1.67 10.55
N GLU A 114 -19.57 -0.78 10.16
CA GLU A 114 -21.02 -1.04 10.21
C GLU A 114 -21.44 -2.12 9.20
N ALA A 115 -20.82 -2.12 8.02
CA ALA A 115 -21.08 -3.11 6.97
C ALA A 115 -20.51 -4.50 7.29
N TRP A 116 -19.46 -4.59 8.09
CA TRP A 116 -18.75 -5.84 8.37
C TRP A 116 -18.63 -6.10 9.87
N LEU A 117 -19.63 -6.77 10.45
CA LEU A 117 -19.64 -7.03 11.90
C LEU A 117 -18.70 -8.17 12.32
N ASP A 118 -18.51 -9.17 11.44
CA ASP A 118 -17.66 -10.32 11.72
C ASP A 118 -16.19 -10.06 11.32
N ARG A 119 -15.32 -9.96 12.33
CA ARG A 119 -13.87 -9.80 12.15
C ARG A 119 -13.26 -10.93 11.30
N SER A 120 -13.82 -12.14 11.35
CA SER A 120 -13.32 -13.29 10.58
C SER A 120 -13.51 -13.10 9.07
N VAL A 121 -14.62 -12.48 8.66
CA VAL A 121 -14.88 -12.08 7.27
C VAL A 121 -13.97 -10.93 6.88
N VAL A 122 -13.77 -9.98 7.80
CA VAL A 122 -12.87 -8.86 7.57
C VAL A 122 -11.47 -9.34 7.25
N GLN A 123 -10.90 -10.16 8.13
CA GLN A 123 -9.54 -10.64 7.99
C GLN A 123 -9.33 -11.54 6.75
N ARG A 124 -10.29 -12.42 6.46
CA ARG A 124 -10.13 -13.42 5.38
C ARG A 124 -10.38 -12.88 3.98
N VAL A 125 -11.25 -11.86 3.83
CA VAL A 125 -11.68 -11.38 2.52
C VAL A 125 -11.44 -9.89 2.34
N VAL A 126 -12.16 -9.03 3.06
CA VAL A 126 -12.15 -7.59 2.75
C VAL A 126 -10.85 -6.87 3.14
N ALA A 127 -10.09 -7.37 4.11
CA ALA A 127 -8.74 -6.89 4.40
C ALA A 127 -7.70 -7.34 3.35
N GLN A 128 -8.03 -8.32 2.51
CA GLN A 128 -7.12 -8.80 1.47
C GLN A 128 -7.21 -7.97 0.18
N ILE A 129 -8.27 -7.16 0.03
CA ILE A 129 -8.46 -6.30 -1.14
C ILE A 129 -8.07 -4.83 -0.84
N PRO A 130 -7.77 -4.01 -1.86
CA PRO A 130 -7.40 -2.61 -1.67
C PRO A 130 -8.48 -1.79 -0.94
N TRP A 131 -8.08 -0.80 -0.15
CA TRP A 131 -9.04 0.10 0.53
C TRP A 131 -10.02 0.75 -0.46
N ARG A 132 -9.54 1.21 -1.62
CA ARG A 132 -10.40 1.80 -2.66
C ARG A 132 -11.43 0.82 -3.25
N SER A 133 -11.13 -0.47 -3.27
CA SER A 133 -12.07 -1.51 -3.68
C SER A 133 -13.15 -1.71 -2.62
N ASN A 134 -12.79 -1.69 -1.34
CA ASN A 134 -13.75 -1.69 -0.23
C ASN A 134 -14.70 -0.49 -0.30
N LEU A 135 -14.20 0.71 -0.58
CA LEU A 135 -15.05 1.90 -0.77
C LEU A 135 -16.05 1.70 -1.93
N ALA A 136 -15.60 1.15 -3.06
CA ALA A 136 -16.47 0.88 -4.20
C ALA A 136 -17.60 -0.11 -3.86
N LEU A 137 -17.32 -1.14 -3.05
CA LEU A 137 -18.33 -2.08 -2.55
C LEU A 137 -19.36 -1.38 -1.66
N LEU A 138 -18.91 -0.50 -0.76
CA LEU A 138 -19.81 0.27 0.12
C LEU A 138 -20.71 1.22 -0.67
N ASP A 139 -20.14 1.93 -1.64
CA ASP A 139 -20.84 2.95 -2.42
C ASP A 139 -21.85 2.35 -3.41
N LYS A 140 -21.51 1.23 -4.05
CA LYS A 140 -22.30 0.67 -5.17
C LYS A 140 -23.30 -0.41 -4.76
N LEU A 141 -23.08 -1.09 -3.63
CA LEU A 141 -23.88 -2.24 -3.22
C LEU A 141 -24.53 -1.98 -1.85
N LYS A 142 -25.77 -2.46 -1.68
CA LYS A 142 -26.54 -2.29 -0.44
C LYS A 142 -26.54 -3.53 0.46
N SER A 143 -26.61 -4.71 -0.14
CA SER A 143 -26.64 -5.99 0.56
C SER A 143 -25.24 -6.41 0.99
N ILE A 144 -25.13 -6.93 2.22
CA ILE A 144 -23.87 -7.50 2.73
C ILE A 144 -23.47 -8.74 1.94
N GLU A 145 -24.45 -9.54 1.51
CA GLU A 145 -24.26 -10.75 0.71
C GLU A 145 -23.66 -10.43 -0.65
N GLU A 146 -24.18 -9.42 -1.35
CA GLU A 146 -23.63 -8.99 -2.65
C GLU A 146 -22.23 -8.40 -2.50
N ARG A 147 -22.01 -7.57 -1.46
CA ARG A 147 -20.67 -7.03 -1.18
C ARG A 147 -19.67 -8.14 -0.95
N LEU A 148 -20.04 -9.15 -0.17
CA LEU A 148 -19.15 -10.27 0.13
C LEU A 148 -18.83 -11.04 -1.13
N TRP A 149 -19.84 -11.37 -1.95
CA TRP A 149 -19.64 -12.08 -3.20
C TRP A 149 -18.66 -11.35 -4.13
N TYR A 150 -18.83 -10.03 -4.31
CA TYR A 150 -17.91 -9.25 -5.15
C TYR A 150 -16.51 -9.10 -4.53
N ALA A 151 -16.39 -9.01 -3.20
CA ALA A 151 -15.10 -9.00 -2.51
C ALA A 151 -14.36 -10.33 -2.70
N GLU A 152 -15.06 -11.45 -2.57
CA GLU A 152 -14.54 -12.79 -2.80
C GLU A 152 -14.02 -12.94 -4.24
N ARG A 153 -14.81 -12.52 -5.23
CA ARG A 153 -14.41 -12.57 -6.65
C ARG A 153 -13.26 -11.63 -6.97
N THR A 154 -13.20 -10.47 -6.32
CA THR A 154 -12.07 -9.54 -6.44
C THR A 154 -10.78 -10.18 -5.95
N LEU A 155 -10.83 -10.87 -4.81
CA LEU A 155 -9.69 -11.57 -4.25
C LEU A 155 -9.26 -12.76 -5.11
N GLU A 156 -10.22 -13.58 -5.55
CA GLU A 156 -9.99 -14.79 -6.36
C GLU A 156 -9.37 -14.45 -7.73
N PHE A 157 -9.93 -13.47 -8.44
CA PHE A 157 -9.50 -13.12 -9.79
C PHE A 157 -8.50 -11.96 -9.84
N GLY A 158 -8.14 -11.38 -8.68
CA GLY A 158 -7.21 -10.26 -8.59
C GLY A 158 -7.68 -9.01 -9.35
N TRP A 159 -8.97 -8.67 -9.25
CA TRP A 159 -9.52 -7.50 -9.92
C TRP A 159 -9.00 -6.19 -9.32
N SER A 160 -8.57 -5.27 -10.18
CA SER A 160 -8.42 -3.87 -9.78
C SER A 160 -9.78 -3.24 -9.49
N GLN A 161 -9.79 -2.09 -8.81
CA GLN A 161 -11.00 -1.34 -8.52
C GLN A 161 -11.81 -1.01 -9.81
N PRO A 162 -11.23 -0.56 -10.93
CA PRO A 162 -11.99 -0.33 -12.16
C PRO A 162 -12.65 -1.60 -12.69
N VAL A 163 -11.94 -2.74 -12.65
CA VAL A 163 -12.51 -4.03 -13.08
C VAL A 163 -13.64 -4.45 -12.14
N LEU A 164 -13.46 -4.35 -10.83
CA LEU A 164 -14.52 -4.63 -9.86
C LEU A 164 -15.76 -3.77 -10.13
N ILE A 165 -15.59 -2.47 -10.35
CA ILE A 165 -16.68 -1.54 -10.67
C ILE A 165 -17.42 -1.98 -11.93
N PHE A 166 -16.68 -2.32 -12.99
CA PHE A 166 -17.27 -2.84 -14.22
C PHE A 166 -18.05 -4.15 -14.00
N GLN A 167 -17.56 -5.06 -13.15
CA GLN A 167 -18.25 -6.31 -12.83
C GLN A 167 -19.53 -6.08 -12.00
N ILE A 168 -19.54 -5.07 -11.13
CA ILE A 168 -20.75 -4.62 -10.43
C ILE A 168 -21.77 -4.05 -11.43
N GLU A 169 -21.33 -3.15 -12.31
CA GLU A 169 -22.19 -2.48 -13.28
C GLU A 169 -22.77 -3.44 -14.33
N SER A 170 -22.01 -4.46 -14.72
CA SER A 170 -22.48 -5.54 -15.59
C SER A 170 -23.31 -6.61 -14.86
N ARG A 171 -23.57 -6.43 -13.55
CA ARG A 171 -24.36 -7.31 -12.69
C ARG A 171 -23.95 -8.78 -12.80
N LEU A 172 -22.63 -9.02 -12.79
CA LEU A 172 -22.07 -10.37 -12.90
C LEU A 172 -22.69 -11.35 -11.88
N HIS A 173 -22.96 -10.91 -10.66
CA HIS A 173 -23.59 -11.72 -9.61
C HIS A 173 -24.95 -12.30 -10.06
N GLU A 174 -25.81 -11.50 -10.70
CA GLU A 174 -27.12 -11.95 -11.21
C GLU A 174 -26.97 -12.97 -12.34
N ARG A 175 -25.93 -12.80 -13.17
CA ARG A 175 -25.67 -13.64 -14.35
C ARG A 175 -25.04 -14.99 -14.03
N THR A 176 -24.34 -15.10 -12.91
CA THR A 176 -23.50 -16.28 -12.58
C THR A 176 -24.25 -17.31 -11.70
N GLY A 177 -25.45 -16.97 -11.22
CA GLY A 177 -26.21 -17.81 -10.30
C GLY A 177 -25.56 -17.93 -8.91
N LYS A 178 -26.31 -18.44 -7.92
CA LYS A 178 -25.81 -18.64 -6.54
C LYS A 178 -24.85 -19.83 -6.47
N ALA A 179 -23.63 -19.67 -6.98
CA ALA A 179 -22.56 -20.64 -6.74
C ALA A 179 -22.14 -20.55 -5.26
N VAL A 180 -22.14 -21.69 -4.56
CA VAL A 180 -21.62 -21.83 -3.18
C VAL A 180 -20.09 -21.77 -3.25
N THR A 181 -19.47 -20.81 -2.60
CA THR A 181 -18.01 -20.62 -2.59
C THR A 181 -17.39 -21.32 -1.36
N ASN A 182 -16.62 -22.39 -1.60
CA ASN A 182 -15.73 -22.96 -0.59
C ASN A 182 -14.42 -22.17 -0.61
N PHE A 183 -14.13 -21.43 0.44
CA PHE A 183 -12.90 -20.63 0.52
C PHE A 183 -11.70 -21.48 0.93
N GLN A 184 -10.71 -21.59 0.04
CA GLN A 184 -9.32 -21.87 0.40
C GLN A 184 -8.53 -20.58 0.17
N THR A 185 -7.83 -20.11 1.21
CA THR A 185 -7.01 -18.90 1.18
C THR A 185 -5.95 -19.05 0.09
N THR A 186 -6.19 -18.46 -1.07
CA THR A 186 -5.21 -18.43 -2.17
C THR A 186 -4.79 -16.99 -2.33
N LEU A 187 -3.48 -16.73 -2.29
CA LEU A 187 -2.95 -15.42 -2.62
C LEU A 187 -3.41 -15.06 -4.05
N PRO A 188 -3.82 -13.81 -4.31
CA PRO A 188 -4.15 -13.38 -5.66
C PRO A 188 -2.93 -13.60 -6.57
N PRO A 189 -3.15 -13.83 -7.88
CA PRO A 189 -2.04 -13.98 -8.82
C PRO A 189 -1.06 -12.81 -8.69
N ALA A 190 0.24 -13.11 -8.62
CA ALA A 190 1.28 -12.10 -8.37
C ALA A 190 1.30 -11.00 -9.44
N ASP A 191 0.90 -11.35 -10.67
CA ASP A 191 0.84 -10.46 -11.83
C ASP A 191 -0.57 -9.86 -12.06
N SER A 192 -1.46 -9.95 -11.07
CA SER A 192 -2.83 -9.42 -11.20
C SER A 192 -2.88 -7.89 -11.20
N ASP A 193 -3.97 -7.35 -11.76
CA ASP A 193 -4.26 -5.92 -11.72
C ASP A 193 -4.39 -5.41 -10.28
N MET A 194 -4.94 -6.23 -9.38
CA MET A 194 -5.02 -5.92 -7.95
C MET A 194 -3.64 -5.81 -7.30
N ALA A 195 -2.73 -6.76 -7.56
CA ALA A 195 -1.36 -6.70 -7.04
C ALA A 195 -0.64 -5.42 -7.51
N THR A 196 -0.82 -5.05 -8.78
CA THR A 196 -0.30 -3.80 -9.35
C THR A 196 -0.90 -2.57 -8.67
N GLN A 197 -2.21 -2.58 -8.38
CA GLN A 197 -2.89 -1.49 -7.71
C GLN A 197 -2.40 -1.31 -6.26
N ILE A 198 -2.28 -2.40 -5.49
CA ILE A 198 -1.78 -2.36 -4.11
C ILE A 198 -0.36 -1.80 -4.07
N PHE A 199 0.48 -2.22 -5.02
CA PHE A 199 1.85 -1.70 -5.17
C PHE A 199 1.93 -0.20 -5.51
N LYS A 200 0.82 0.41 -5.93
CA LYS A 200 0.72 1.83 -6.25
C LYS A 200 -0.24 2.57 -5.31
N ASP A 201 -0.77 1.93 -4.27
CA ASP A 201 -1.78 2.53 -3.39
C ASP A 201 -1.13 3.56 -2.45
N PRO A 202 -1.47 4.85 -2.56
CA PRO A 202 -0.92 5.88 -1.68
C PRO A 202 -1.19 5.61 -0.20
N TYR A 203 -2.35 5.03 0.14
CA TYR A 203 -2.67 4.78 1.55
C TYR A 203 -1.72 3.76 2.19
N VAL A 204 -1.31 2.73 1.43
CA VAL A 204 -0.35 1.73 1.91
C VAL A 204 1.02 2.36 2.14
N PHE A 205 1.43 3.32 1.31
CA PHE A 205 2.75 3.94 1.44
C PHE A 205 2.82 5.06 2.47
N ASP A 206 1.75 5.82 2.60
CA ASP A 206 1.54 6.73 3.71
C ASP A 206 1.58 5.95 5.05
N PHE A 207 0.92 4.79 5.11
CA PHE A 207 0.93 3.91 6.29
C PHE A 207 2.33 3.35 6.62
N LEU A 208 3.10 2.99 5.60
CA LEU A 208 4.48 2.51 5.79
C LEU A 208 5.49 3.65 6.10
N GLY A 209 5.06 4.92 6.11
CA GLY A 209 5.97 6.06 6.31
C GLY A 209 6.95 6.27 5.15
N THR A 210 6.63 5.78 3.94
CA THR A 210 7.53 5.85 2.76
C THR A 210 7.07 6.84 1.68
N ALA A 211 6.04 7.64 1.97
CA ALA A 211 5.42 8.55 1.01
C ALA A 211 6.33 9.69 0.54
N ASP A 212 7.23 10.18 1.39
CA ASP A 212 8.18 11.25 1.05
C ASP A 212 9.36 10.74 0.22
N PHE A 213 9.94 9.59 0.59
CA PHE A 213 11.06 8.98 -0.14
C PHE A 213 10.72 8.69 -1.61
N ARG A 214 9.45 8.39 -1.90
CA ARG A 214 8.99 8.07 -3.25
C ARG A 214 8.80 9.30 -4.13
N ARG A 215 8.30 10.41 -3.58
CA ARG A 215 8.20 11.68 -4.31
C ARG A 215 9.58 12.12 -4.79
N GLU A 216 10.59 12.03 -3.94
CA GLU A 216 11.98 12.35 -4.32
C GLU A 216 12.52 11.36 -5.35
N THR A 217 12.34 10.06 -5.15
CA THR A 217 12.85 9.04 -6.09
C THR A 217 12.17 9.11 -7.46
N GLU A 218 10.86 9.34 -7.54
CA GLU A 218 10.13 9.51 -8.81
C GLU A 218 10.53 10.80 -9.52
N LEU A 219 10.71 11.90 -8.79
CA LEU A 219 11.23 13.16 -9.34
C LEU A 219 12.65 12.98 -9.87
N GLU A 220 13.54 12.31 -9.12
CA GLU A 220 14.90 12.00 -9.56
C GLU A 220 14.91 11.09 -10.79
N GLN A 221 14.07 10.05 -10.83
CA GLN A 221 13.97 9.16 -11.99
C GLN A 221 13.44 9.90 -13.23
N GLN A 222 12.46 10.78 -13.07
CA GLN A 222 11.96 11.63 -14.15
C GLN A 222 13.03 12.64 -14.62
N LEU A 223 13.81 13.21 -13.70
CA LEU A 223 14.92 14.11 -14.03
C LEU A 223 16.09 13.38 -14.73
N ILE A 224 16.39 12.13 -14.35
CA ILE A 224 17.40 11.29 -15.02
C ILE A 224 16.95 10.94 -16.43
N LEU A 225 15.68 10.57 -16.62
CA LEU A 225 15.11 10.32 -17.94
C LEU A 225 15.16 11.59 -18.82
N LEU A 226 14.77 12.76 -18.30
CA LEU A 226 14.85 14.02 -19.02
C LEU A 226 16.29 14.42 -19.40
N ARG A 227 17.30 14.06 -18.60
CA ARG A 227 18.72 14.28 -18.92
C ARG A 227 19.31 13.27 -19.92
N GLN A 228 18.63 12.15 -20.18
CA GLN A 228 19.02 11.23 -21.25
C GLN A 228 18.42 11.62 -22.62
N PHE A 229 17.52 12.60 -22.65
CA PHE A 229 16.87 13.12 -23.87
C PHE A 229 17.33 14.53 -24.27
N MET A 230 18.32 15.12 -23.57
CA MET A 230 19.08 16.31 -23.99
C MET A 230 20.55 15.94 -24.17
#